data_AF-A0A7Y3MC78-F1
#
_entry.id   AF-A0A7Y3MC78-F1
#
_cell.length_a   1.000
_cell.length_b   1.000
_cell.length_c   1.000
_cell.angle_alpha   90.00
_cell.angle_beta   90.00
_cell.angle_gamma   90.00
#
_symmetry.space_group_name_H-M   'P 1'
#
loop_
_entity.id
_entity.type
_entity.pdbx_description
1 polymer ?
#
loop_
_entity_poly.entity_id
_entity_poly.type
_entity_poly.pdbx_seq_one_letter_code
_entity_poly.pdbx_strand_id
1 'polypeptide(L)'
;LLRPNSDWAAIRPITELEYEKAARGPSTPIEGEFVWGTNTYNDLERYVNTNFEVAFTNGVEEKNLNDQNRSVFGASYYWVMDLSGSLWEKVITVGNPLGRAFIGSHGDGKLDFGEATNDDWPKSNNEKGGFGYRGGGYYNIGGQYGDFNPHSPIGYRYYGSWSGGPRYLAYGYRGGRSI
;
A
#
# COMPACT_ATOMS: atom_id res chain seq x y z
N LEU A 1 -4.14 -10.36 9.19
CA LEU A 1 -4.97 -9.14 9.11
C LEU A 1 -5.57 -9.01 7.72
N LEU A 2 -4.76 -8.83 6.66
CA LEU A 2 -5.25 -8.77 5.27
C LEU A 2 -6.30 -9.83 4.91
N ARG A 3 -5.95 -11.12 5.02
CA ARG A 3 -6.80 -12.23 4.55
C ARG A 3 -8.15 -12.34 5.26
N PRO A 4 -8.22 -12.63 6.57
CA PRO A 4 -9.52 -12.86 7.22
C PRO A 4 -10.43 -11.63 7.14
N ASN A 5 -9.87 -10.42 7.21
CA ASN A 5 -10.68 -9.20 7.10
C ASN A 5 -11.19 -8.98 5.67
N SER A 6 -10.36 -9.24 4.66
CA SER A 6 -10.80 -9.12 3.25
C SER A 6 -11.86 -10.16 2.93
N ASP A 7 -11.69 -11.38 3.45
CA ASP A 7 -12.63 -12.47 3.25
C ASP A 7 -14.00 -12.11 3.84
N TRP A 8 -14.01 -11.74 5.11
CA TRP A 8 -15.21 -11.27 5.82
C TRP A 8 -15.89 -10.08 5.14
N ALA A 9 -15.12 -9.14 4.59
CA ALA A 9 -15.65 -7.96 3.91
C ALA A 9 -16.05 -8.19 2.44
N ALA A 10 -15.98 -9.43 1.93
CA ALA A 10 -16.24 -9.77 0.52
C ALA A 10 -15.43 -8.90 -0.46
N ILE A 11 -14.17 -8.66 -0.11
CA ILE A 11 -13.15 -8.02 -0.95
C ILE A 11 -11.96 -8.98 -1.09
N ARG A 12 -10.97 -8.61 -1.91
CA ARG A 12 -9.76 -9.42 -2.07
C ARG A 12 -8.49 -8.62 -1.82
N PRO A 13 -7.39 -9.28 -1.44
CA PRO A 13 -6.06 -8.72 -1.62
C PRO A 13 -5.87 -8.17 -3.03
N ILE A 14 -5.22 -7.01 -3.13
CA ILE A 14 -4.76 -6.49 -4.41
C ILE A 14 -3.37 -7.02 -4.72
N THR A 15 -3.10 -7.19 -6.01
CA THR A 15 -1.76 -7.51 -6.51
C THR A 15 -0.85 -6.28 -6.45
N GLU A 16 0.46 -6.50 -6.45
CA GLU A 16 1.42 -5.40 -6.51
C GLU A 16 1.31 -4.59 -7.81
N LEU A 17 0.79 -5.21 -8.89
CA LEU A 17 0.54 -4.54 -10.16
C LEU A 17 -0.72 -3.68 -10.11
N GLU A 18 -1.77 -4.12 -9.40
CA GLU A 18 -2.94 -3.29 -9.13
C GLU A 18 -2.60 -2.11 -8.23
N TYR A 19 -1.75 -2.33 -7.23
CA TYR A 19 -1.19 -1.26 -6.39
C TYR A 19 -0.46 -0.22 -7.24
N GLU A 20 0.47 -0.67 -8.09
CA GLU A 20 1.24 0.21 -8.96
C GLU A 20 0.35 0.94 -9.98
N LYS A 21 -0.68 0.27 -10.52
CA LYS A 21 -1.68 0.91 -11.38
C LYS A 21 -2.46 1.99 -10.64
N ALA A 22 -2.90 1.71 -9.40
CA ALA A 22 -3.62 2.68 -8.57
C ALA A 22 -2.75 3.89 -8.19
N ALA A 23 -1.43 3.68 -8.03
CA ALA A 23 -0.46 4.72 -7.73
C ALA A 23 -0.14 5.61 -8.94
N ARG A 24 0.17 5.03 -10.10
CA ARG A 24 0.72 5.78 -11.24
C ARG A 24 -0.34 6.37 -12.16
N GLY A 25 -1.41 5.61 -12.42
CA GLY A 25 -2.33 5.94 -13.51
C GLY A 25 -1.68 5.84 -14.90
N PRO A 26 -2.26 6.50 -15.91
CA PRO A 26 -1.82 6.41 -17.31
C PRO A 26 -0.66 7.36 -17.67
N SER A 27 -0.18 8.15 -16.71
CA SER A 27 0.89 9.13 -16.93
C SER A 27 2.20 8.48 -17.37
N THR A 28 3.04 9.24 -18.08
CA THR A 28 4.38 8.76 -18.47
C THR A 28 5.24 8.57 -17.22
N PRO A 29 5.86 7.39 -17.03
CA PRO A 29 6.67 7.13 -15.84
C PRO A 29 7.85 8.10 -15.71
N ILE A 30 8.10 8.56 -14.49
CA ILE A 30 9.28 9.35 -14.14
C ILE A 30 10.26 8.45 -13.37
N GLU A 31 11.57 8.68 -13.53
CA GLU A 31 12.58 8.01 -12.71
C GLU A 31 12.43 8.40 -11.24
N GLY A 32 12.41 7.42 -10.33
CA GLY A 32 12.22 7.67 -8.89
C GLY A 32 10.83 8.21 -8.54
N GLU A 33 9.83 8.05 -9.42
CA GLU A 33 8.49 8.60 -9.23
C GLU A 33 7.82 8.14 -7.93
N PHE A 34 7.32 9.09 -7.16
CA PHE A 34 6.40 8.90 -6.05
C PHE A 34 4.96 8.89 -6.52
N VAL A 35 4.06 8.37 -5.68
CA VAL A 35 2.62 8.20 -5.97
C VAL A 35 1.96 9.45 -6.55
N TRP A 36 2.41 10.62 -6.12
CA TRP A 36 1.79 11.88 -6.44
C TRP A 36 2.39 12.59 -7.67
N GLY A 37 3.09 11.81 -8.52
CA GLY A 37 3.48 12.21 -9.87
C GLY A 37 4.75 13.07 -9.96
N THR A 38 5.58 13.08 -8.92
CA THR A 38 6.88 13.77 -8.91
C THR A 38 7.97 12.80 -8.45
N ASN A 39 9.24 13.19 -8.61
CA ASN A 39 10.40 12.44 -8.10
C ASN A 39 10.95 13.01 -6.78
N THR A 40 10.15 13.82 -6.08
CA THR A 40 10.51 14.45 -4.79
C THR A 40 9.30 14.58 -3.88
N TYR A 41 9.52 14.56 -2.56
CA TYR A 41 8.51 14.80 -1.53
C TYR A 41 8.58 16.23 -0.94
N ASN A 42 9.34 17.14 -1.53
CA ASN A 42 9.57 18.49 -0.97
C ASN A 42 8.29 19.32 -0.80
N ASP A 43 7.32 19.16 -1.72
CA ASP A 43 6.05 19.89 -1.68
C ASP A 43 4.96 19.11 -0.93
N LEU A 44 5.30 17.95 -0.35
CA LEU A 44 4.34 17.11 0.36
C LEU A 44 4.01 17.74 1.72
N GLU A 45 2.77 18.16 1.88
CA GLU A 45 2.28 18.77 3.12
C GLU A 45 1.60 17.75 4.03
N ARG A 46 1.45 16.50 3.57
CA ARG A 46 0.89 15.39 4.32
C ARG A 46 1.97 14.59 5.03
N TYR A 47 1.83 14.38 6.33
CA TYR A 47 2.80 13.63 7.15
C TYR A 47 2.11 12.86 8.29
N VAL A 48 2.84 11.97 8.96
CA VAL A 48 2.38 11.32 10.19
C VAL A 48 2.92 12.06 11.41
N ASN A 49 2.02 12.54 12.27
CA ASN A 49 2.36 13.34 13.45
C ASN A 49 2.80 12.48 14.66
N THR A 50 3.08 13.14 15.79
CA THR A 50 3.53 12.48 17.03
C THR A 50 2.47 11.61 17.72
N ASN A 51 1.23 11.62 17.25
CA ASN A 51 0.15 10.77 17.73
C ASN A 51 -0.11 9.58 16.80
N PHE A 52 0.76 9.34 15.80
CA PHE A 52 0.56 8.37 14.73
C PHE A 52 -0.68 8.63 13.86
N GLU A 53 -1.06 9.90 13.75
CA GLU A 53 -2.18 10.32 12.91
C GLU A 53 -1.67 11.02 11.65
N VAL A 54 -2.40 10.85 10.56
CA VAL A 54 -2.18 11.61 9.33
C VAL A 54 -2.59 13.05 9.58
N ALA A 55 -1.67 13.98 9.33
CA ALA A 55 -1.86 15.41 9.49
C ALA A 55 -1.37 16.17 8.25
N PHE A 56 -1.76 17.44 8.19
CA PHE A 56 -1.35 18.39 7.17
C PHE A 56 -0.59 19.56 7.79
N THR A 57 0.39 20.11 7.07
CA THR A 57 1.14 21.31 7.47
C THR A 57 0.81 22.51 6.57
N ASN A 58 1.35 23.69 6.90
CA ASN A 58 1.18 24.94 6.15
C ASN A 58 -0.29 25.37 5.93
N GLY A 59 -1.19 24.94 6.81
CA GLY A 59 -2.60 25.30 6.77
C GLY A 59 -3.37 24.70 5.59
N VAL A 60 -2.81 23.70 4.89
CA VAL A 60 -3.58 22.96 3.87
C VAL A 60 -4.58 22.04 4.56
N GLU A 61 -5.77 21.95 3.99
CA GLU A 61 -6.81 21.03 4.44
C GLU A 61 -7.23 20.13 3.29
N GLU A 62 -7.66 18.89 3.58
CA GLU A 62 -8.06 17.92 2.55
C GLU A 62 -9.16 18.46 1.62
N LYS A 63 -10.01 19.38 2.11
CA LYS A 63 -11.03 20.07 1.29
C LYS A 63 -10.44 20.89 0.13
N ASN A 64 -9.15 21.24 0.19
CA ASN A 64 -8.45 21.98 -0.85
C ASN A 64 -7.92 21.06 -1.97
N LEU A 65 -7.97 19.74 -1.80
CA LEU A 65 -7.50 18.76 -2.78
C LEU A 65 -8.24 18.91 -4.11
N ASN A 66 -7.48 19.08 -5.18
CA ASN A 66 -7.96 19.14 -6.55
C ASN A 66 -6.91 18.59 -7.52
N ASP A 67 -7.24 18.52 -8.82
CA ASP A 67 -6.35 17.99 -9.85
C ASP A 67 -4.98 18.68 -9.92
N GLN A 68 -4.91 19.97 -9.60
CA GLN A 68 -3.70 20.79 -9.73
C GLN A 68 -2.74 20.65 -8.54
N ASN A 69 -3.21 20.16 -7.39
CA ASN A 69 -2.42 20.10 -6.17
C ASN A 69 -2.32 18.70 -5.55
N ARG A 70 -2.67 17.63 -6.28
CA ARG A 70 -2.53 16.25 -5.79
C ARG A 70 -1.14 15.93 -5.22
N SER A 71 -0.08 16.49 -5.81
CA SER A 71 1.31 16.39 -5.33
C SER A 71 1.48 16.81 -3.88
N VAL A 72 0.82 17.90 -3.49
CA VAL A 72 0.85 18.48 -2.14
C VAL A 72 0.23 17.54 -1.10
N PHE A 73 -0.82 16.82 -1.50
CA PHE A 73 -1.57 15.92 -0.64
C PHE A 73 -1.05 14.48 -0.65
N GLY A 74 -0.09 14.16 -1.53
CA GLY A 74 0.38 12.79 -1.73
C GLY A 74 -0.65 11.88 -2.42
N ALA A 75 -1.61 12.44 -3.15
CA ALA A 75 -2.68 11.70 -3.80
C ALA A 75 -2.23 11.12 -5.15
N SER A 76 -2.65 9.89 -5.46
CA SER A 76 -2.37 9.29 -6.77
C SER A 76 -3.13 9.95 -7.91
N TYR A 77 -2.82 9.60 -9.16
CA TYR A 77 -3.59 10.04 -10.33
C TYR A 77 -5.10 9.75 -10.20
N TYR A 78 -5.45 8.62 -9.59
CA TYR A 78 -6.84 8.22 -9.34
C TYR A 78 -7.36 8.69 -7.98
N TRP A 79 -6.72 9.70 -7.38
CA TRP A 79 -7.10 10.27 -6.08
C TRP A 79 -7.08 9.25 -4.95
N VAL A 80 -6.29 8.20 -5.12
CA VAL A 80 -6.11 7.19 -4.10
C VAL A 80 -5.10 7.72 -3.11
N MET A 81 -5.60 7.98 -1.90
CA MET A 81 -4.78 8.48 -0.81
C MET A 81 -3.93 7.37 -0.20
N ASP A 82 -2.82 7.80 0.40
CA ASP A 82 -2.00 7.00 1.29
C ASP A 82 -1.37 5.74 0.67
N LEU A 83 -1.02 5.79 -0.61
CA LEU A 83 -0.26 4.73 -1.27
C LEU A 83 1.27 4.86 -1.08
N SER A 84 1.72 5.90 -0.36
CA SER A 84 3.12 6.04 0.01
C SER A 84 3.28 6.91 1.25
N GLY A 85 4.03 6.43 2.24
CA GLY A 85 4.35 7.20 3.44
C GLY A 85 3.80 6.64 4.74
N SER A 86 2.53 6.23 4.83
CA SER A 86 1.94 5.87 6.14
C SER A 86 2.30 4.46 6.58
N LEU A 87 1.84 3.45 5.83
CA LEU A 87 2.00 2.04 6.15
C LEU A 87 2.53 1.28 4.94
N TRP A 88 3.42 0.32 5.20
CA TRP A 88 3.70 -0.75 4.26
C TRP A 88 2.44 -1.58 4.03
N GLU A 89 1.96 -1.59 2.80
CA GLU A 89 0.73 -2.29 2.46
C GLU A 89 1.01 -3.66 1.89
N LYS A 90 0.41 -4.68 2.51
CA LYS A 90 0.54 -6.06 2.08
C LYS A 90 -0.22 -6.29 0.77
N VAL A 91 0.47 -6.82 -0.23
CA VAL A 91 -0.04 -7.11 -1.59
C VAL A 91 0.27 -8.53 -2.01
N ILE A 92 -0.43 -9.04 -3.02
CA ILE A 92 -0.07 -10.28 -3.71
C ILE A 92 1.11 -10.00 -4.66
N THR A 93 2.21 -10.75 -4.52
CA THR A 93 3.42 -10.52 -5.32
C THR A 93 3.50 -11.38 -6.57
N VAL A 94 3.99 -10.81 -7.67
CA VAL A 94 4.39 -11.54 -8.88
C VAL A 94 5.78 -12.16 -8.77
N GLY A 95 6.59 -11.76 -7.78
CA GLY A 95 7.94 -12.29 -7.55
C GLY A 95 7.97 -13.71 -6.95
N ASN A 96 6.83 -14.25 -6.51
CA ASN A 96 6.72 -15.60 -5.97
C ASN A 96 5.69 -16.45 -6.75
N PRO A 97 5.97 -17.74 -7.03
CA PRO A 97 5.02 -18.62 -7.69
C PRO A 97 3.63 -18.69 -7.04
N LEU A 98 3.55 -18.65 -5.70
CA LEU A 98 2.27 -18.65 -4.98
C LEU A 98 1.44 -17.41 -5.25
N GLY A 99 2.08 -16.24 -5.39
CA GLY A 99 1.35 -15.02 -5.71
C GLY A 99 0.97 -14.94 -7.18
N ARG A 100 1.75 -15.54 -8.09
CA ARG A 100 1.35 -15.71 -9.50
C ARG A 100 0.21 -16.72 -9.71
N ALA A 101 -0.01 -17.62 -8.75
CA ALA A 101 -1.13 -18.56 -8.77
C ALA A 101 -2.46 -17.92 -8.32
N PHE A 102 -2.44 -16.69 -7.82
CA PHE A 102 -3.64 -15.95 -7.44
C PHE A 102 -4.53 -15.67 -8.66
N ILE A 103 -5.78 -16.09 -8.58
CA ILE A 103 -6.76 -15.90 -9.68
C ILE A 103 -7.69 -14.72 -9.43
N GLY A 104 -7.64 -14.12 -8.23
CA GLY A 104 -8.41 -12.94 -7.90
C GLY A 104 -9.81 -13.26 -7.37
N SER A 105 -9.99 -14.39 -6.66
CA SER A 105 -11.26 -14.65 -6.00
C SER A 105 -11.51 -13.62 -4.89
N HIS A 106 -12.77 -13.31 -4.64
CA HIS A 106 -13.18 -12.47 -3.51
C HIS A 106 -13.45 -13.30 -2.28
N GLY A 107 -13.41 -12.62 -1.14
CA GLY A 107 -13.94 -13.14 0.09
C GLY A 107 -15.36 -13.66 -0.06
N ASP A 108 -15.62 -14.82 0.53
CA ASP A 108 -16.95 -15.40 0.64
C ASP A 108 -17.52 -15.30 2.07
N GLY A 109 -16.75 -14.69 2.98
CA GLY A 109 -17.09 -14.48 4.37
C GLY A 109 -16.90 -15.70 5.26
N LYS A 110 -16.38 -16.82 4.73
CA LYS A 110 -16.17 -18.05 5.50
C LYS A 110 -14.74 -18.12 6.00
N LEU A 111 -14.62 -18.13 7.32
CA LEU A 111 -13.34 -18.25 7.99
C LEU A 111 -13.21 -19.63 8.64
N ASP A 112 -12.00 -20.20 8.57
CA ASP A 112 -11.62 -21.40 9.32
C ASP A 112 -10.51 -21.04 10.32
N PHE A 113 -10.77 -21.21 11.62
CA PHE A 113 -9.90 -20.76 12.72
C PHE A 113 -9.34 -19.33 12.57
N GLY A 114 -10.15 -18.42 12.00
CA GLY A 114 -9.76 -17.01 11.79
C GLY A 114 -8.87 -16.77 10.58
N GLU A 115 -8.80 -17.72 9.64
CA GLU A 115 -8.11 -17.60 8.36
C GLU A 115 -9.11 -17.67 7.20
N ALA A 116 -8.79 -16.96 6.11
CA ALA A 116 -9.60 -16.99 4.90
C ALA A 116 -9.58 -18.38 4.25
N THR A 117 -10.72 -18.80 3.68
CA THR A 117 -10.86 -20.16 3.09
C THR A 117 -10.58 -20.21 1.59
N ASN A 118 -10.38 -19.06 0.93
CA ASN A 118 -10.05 -18.99 -0.49
C ASN A 118 -8.76 -19.77 -0.83
N ASP A 119 -8.85 -20.67 -1.81
CA ASP A 119 -7.76 -21.58 -2.17
C ASP A 119 -6.64 -20.93 -2.97
N ASP A 120 -6.95 -19.93 -3.79
CA ASP A 120 -5.99 -19.18 -4.59
C ASP A 120 -5.25 -18.10 -3.80
N TRP A 121 -5.67 -17.82 -2.56
CA TRP A 121 -5.02 -16.82 -1.72
C TRP A 121 -3.77 -17.43 -1.06
N PRO A 122 -2.63 -16.72 -1.02
CA PRO A 122 -1.44 -17.23 -0.33
C PRO A 122 -1.72 -17.51 1.15
N LYS A 123 -1.45 -18.73 1.61
CA LYS A 123 -1.96 -19.21 2.92
C LYS A 123 -1.10 -18.92 4.14
N SER A 124 0.15 -18.47 3.99
CA SER A 124 1.08 -18.31 5.12
C SER A 124 1.53 -16.86 5.34
N ASN A 125 1.53 -16.45 6.61
CA ASN A 125 2.22 -15.25 7.06
C ASN A 125 3.66 -15.52 7.52
N ASN A 126 4.05 -16.81 7.64
CA ASN A 126 5.36 -17.23 8.14
C ASN A 126 6.33 -17.46 6.97
N GLU A 127 6.48 -16.43 6.11
CA GLU A 127 7.45 -16.38 5.02
C GLU A 127 7.32 -17.41 3.89
N LYS A 128 6.30 -18.31 3.92
CA LYS A 128 6.12 -19.30 2.82
C LYS A 128 5.79 -18.68 1.46
N GLY A 129 5.63 -17.35 1.37
CA GLY A 129 5.62 -16.61 0.12
C GLY A 129 4.23 -16.19 -0.36
N GLY A 130 4.19 -15.54 -1.52
CA GLY A 130 2.98 -15.09 -2.20
C GLY A 130 2.51 -13.68 -1.82
N PHE A 131 3.08 -13.10 -0.77
CA PHE A 131 2.91 -11.69 -0.42
C PHE A 131 4.18 -10.86 -0.57
N GLY A 132 3.97 -9.57 -0.78
CA GLY A 132 4.98 -8.53 -0.67
C GLY A 132 4.40 -7.28 -0.01
N TYR A 133 5.20 -6.22 0.06
CA TYR A 133 4.81 -4.93 0.62
C TYR A 133 5.18 -3.75 -0.28
N ARG A 134 4.31 -2.73 -0.31
CA ARG A 134 4.46 -1.49 -1.09
C ARG A 134 4.21 -0.25 -0.22
N GLY A 135 4.60 0.93 -0.71
CA GLY A 135 4.22 2.22 -0.14
C GLY A 135 5.19 2.83 0.88
N GLY A 136 5.93 2.03 1.65
CA GLY A 136 6.74 2.60 2.74
C GLY A 136 5.92 2.95 3.97
N GLY A 137 6.53 2.96 5.15
CA GLY A 137 5.79 3.16 6.39
C GLY A 137 6.60 3.70 7.55
N TYR A 138 5.90 4.33 8.49
CA TYR A 138 6.50 4.90 9.69
C TYR A 138 6.75 3.83 10.75
N TYR A 139 8.01 3.54 11.06
CA TYR A 139 8.40 2.62 12.16
C TYR A 139 8.52 3.32 13.51
N ASN A 140 8.72 4.64 13.50
CA ASN A 140 8.82 5.47 14.69
C ASN A 140 8.55 6.94 14.31
N ILE A 141 8.05 7.71 15.26
CA ILE A 141 7.86 9.16 15.13
C ILE A 141 9.21 9.87 15.20
N GLY A 142 9.39 10.91 14.38
CA GLY A 142 10.58 11.78 14.43
C GLY A 142 11.88 11.10 13.98
N GLY A 143 11.80 9.91 13.40
CA GLY A 143 12.94 9.27 12.74
C GLY A 143 13.38 10.06 11.52
N GLN A 144 14.67 9.99 11.19
CA GLN A 144 15.15 10.54 9.92
C GLN A 144 14.51 9.79 8.76
N TYR A 145 14.08 10.53 7.75
CA TYR A 145 13.66 9.93 6.48
C TYR A 145 14.89 9.31 5.83
N GLY A 146 14.82 8.02 5.54
CA GLY A 146 15.75 7.40 4.61
C GLY A 146 15.32 7.68 3.18
N ASP A 147 16.16 7.33 2.22
CA ASP A 147 15.95 7.62 0.80
C ASP A 147 14.56 7.21 0.28
N PHE A 148 14.03 6.08 0.78
CA PHE A 148 12.75 5.51 0.36
C PHE A 148 11.82 5.10 1.52
N ASN A 149 12.05 5.65 2.71
CA ASN A 149 11.22 5.41 3.88
C ASN A 149 11.14 6.69 4.73
N PRO A 150 9.94 7.20 5.08
CA PRO A 150 8.64 6.54 4.98
C PRO A 150 8.04 6.56 3.57
N HIS A 151 8.44 7.50 2.71
CA HIS A 151 7.91 7.61 1.35
C HIS A 151 8.68 6.69 0.40
N SER A 152 8.03 5.61 -0.05
CA SER A 152 8.58 4.73 -1.07
C SER A 152 8.17 5.20 -2.47
N PRO A 153 9.09 5.29 -3.45
CA PRO A 153 8.75 5.44 -4.86
C PRO A 153 7.88 4.30 -5.36
N ILE A 154 7.08 4.56 -6.40
CA ILE A 154 6.18 3.60 -7.02
C ILE A 154 6.95 2.36 -7.46
N GLY A 155 8.15 2.49 -8.02
CA GLY A 155 8.94 1.34 -8.50
C GLY A 155 9.65 0.53 -7.42
N TYR A 156 9.72 1.02 -6.18
CA TYR A 156 10.61 0.47 -5.17
C TYR A 156 10.05 -0.81 -4.52
N ARG A 157 10.64 -1.98 -4.79
CA ARG A 157 10.11 -3.30 -4.41
C ARG A 157 11.00 -4.06 -3.42
N TYR A 158 11.66 -3.37 -2.50
CA TYR A 158 12.58 -4.01 -1.55
C TYR A 158 11.93 -5.15 -0.74
N TYR A 159 10.67 -4.98 -0.35
CA TYR A 159 9.87 -6.01 0.31
C TYR A 159 8.89 -6.72 -0.65
N GLY A 160 9.17 -6.71 -1.95
CA GLY A 160 8.28 -7.18 -3.00
C GLY A 160 7.93 -8.65 -2.89
N SER A 161 8.78 -9.51 -2.31
CA SER A 161 8.48 -10.92 -2.07
C SER A 161 8.73 -11.36 -0.64
N TRP A 162 8.75 -10.41 0.29
CA TRP A 162 8.84 -10.71 1.71
C TRP A 162 7.42 -10.85 2.28
N SER A 163 7.08 -12.06 2.75
CA SER A 163 5.75 -12.37 3.28
C SER A 163 5.65 -12.29 4.82
N GLY A 164 6.80 -12.16 5.49
CA GLY A 164 6.97 -12.22 6.94
C GLY A 164 6.73 -10.92 7.70
N GLY A 165 6.15 -9.90 7.07
CA GLY A 165 5.95 -8.60 7.71
C GLY A 165 5.18 -8.73 9.02
N PRO A 166 5.73 -8.23 10.14
CA PRO A 166 5.14 -8.38 11.45
C PRO A 166 3.82 -7.61 11.55
N ARG A 167 3.00 -7.97 12.54
CA ARG A 167 1.89 -7.10 12.99
C ARG A 167 2.51 -5.96 13.79
N TYR A 168 2.84 -4.88 13.10
CA TYR A 168 3.51 -3.73 13.69
C TYR A 168 2.90 -2.43 13.15
N LEU A 169 3.14 -1.33 13.84
CA LEU A 169 2.55 -0.02 13.56
C LEU A 169 2.86 0.55 12.17
N ALA A 170 3.85 -0.01 11.47
CA ALA A 170 4.24 0.40 10.12
C ALA A 170 3.61 -0.46 9.00
N TYR A 171 2.76 -1.45 9.33
CA TYR A 171 2.23 -2.40 8.34
C TYR A 171 0.70 -2.44 8.35
N GLY A 172 0.15 -2.37 7.14
CA GLY A 172 -1.28 -2.41 6.90
C GLY A 172 -1.61 -3.16 5.61
N TYR A 173 -2.80 -2.89 5.08
CA TYR A 173 -3.24 -3.40 3.80
C TYR A 173 -4.42 -2.58 3.27
N ARG A 174 -4.67 -2.71 1.97
CA ARG A 174 -5.95 -2.38 1.35
C ARG A 174 -6.48 -3.55 0.56
N GLY A 175 -7.81 -3.61 0.41
CA GLY A 175 -8.49 -4.59 -0.43
C GLY A 175 -9.03 -3.95 -1.70
N GLY A 176 -9.35 -4.80 -2.68
CA GLY A 176 -9.95 -4.39 -3.95
C GLY A 176 -11.14 -5.28 -4.33
N ARG A 177 -11.84 -4.87 -5.37
CA ARG A 177 -12.97 -5.60 -5.96
C ARG A 177 -12.83 -5.58 -7.47
N SER A 178 -12.95 -6.75 -8.11
CA SER A 178 -13.10 -6.86 -9.57
C SER A 178 -14.48 -6.35 -10.00
N ILE A 179 -14.54 -5.73 -11.19
CA ILE A 179 -15.77 -5.20 -11.82
C ILE A 179 -16.53 -6.36 -12.48
#